data_AF-A0A7X8HZF7-F1
#
_entry.id   AF-A0A7X8HZF7-F1
#
_cell.length_a   1.000
_cell.length_b   1.000
_cell.length_c   1.000
_cell.angle_alpha   90.00
_cell.angle_beta   90.00
_cell.angle_gamma   90.00
#
_symmetry.space_group_name_H-M   'P 1'
#
loop_
_entity.id
_entity.type
_entity.pdbx_description
1 polymer ?
#
loop_
_entity_poly.entity_id
_entity_poly.type
_entity_poly.pdbx_seq_one_letter_code
_entity_poly.pdbx_strand_id
1 'polypeptide(L)' 'YLQTEFFNVYEWLVKGECSFKAFAPYTLMTVIEGFGYLVVDGKEYELNMGTSCILPNQVKEWQIKGDVRIIASDTAKNNK' A
#
# COMPACT_ATOMS: atom_id res chain seq x y z
N TYR A 1 1.67 -11.19 -7.99
CA TYR A 1 0.41 -11.27 -7.22
C TYR A 1 0.29 -12.67 -6.65
N LEU A 2 0.11 -12.79 -5.33
CA LEU A 2 -0.10 -14.04 -4.62
C LEU A 2 -1.41 -13.92 -3.82
N GLN A 3 -2.27 -14.93 -3.87
CA GLN A 3 -3.51 -14.97 -3.13
C GLN A 3 -3.58 -16.27 -2.34
N THR A 4 -4.00 -16.17 -1.08
CA THR A 4 -4.28 -17.30 -0.20
C THR A 4 -5.67 -17.13 0.41
N GLU A 5 -6.16 -18.15 1.13
CA GLU A 5 -7.41 -18.07 1.89
C GLU A 5 -7.36 -17.06 3.06
N PHE A 6 -6.17 -16.56 3.41
CA PHE A 6 -5.97 -15.68 4.57
C PHE A 6 -5.58 -14.25 4.17
N PHE A 7 -4.73 -14.12 3.16
CA PHE A 7 -4.18 -12.83 2.73
C PHE A 7 -3.84 -12.81 1.24
N ASN A 8 -3.82 -11.60 0.68
CA ASN A 8 -3.28 -11.32 -0.64
C ASN A 8 -1.95 -10.57 -0.51
N VAL A 9 -1.05 -10.77 -1.47
CA VAL A 9 0.20 -10.02 -1.60
C VAL A 9 0.32 -9.47 -3.02
N TYR A 10 0.60 -8.18 -3.07
CA TYR A 10 0.78 -7.41 -4.29
C TYR A 10 2.18 -6.82 -4.31
N GLU A 11 2.69 -6.66 -5.52
CA GLU A 11 3.87 -5.87 -5.78
C GLU A 11 3.42 -4.63 -6.56
N TRP A 12 3.66 -3.45 -6.00
CA TRP A 12 3.37 -2.18 -6.62
C TRP A 12 4.66 -1.58 -7.16
N LEU A 13 4.71 -1.38 -8.47
CA LEU A 13 5.73 -0.57 -9.12
C LEU A 13 5.10 0.78 -9.47
N VAL A 14 5.41 1.81 -8.68
CA VAL A 14 4.87 3.15 -8.90
C VAL A 14 5.95 4.00 -9.53
N LYS A 15 5.63 4.61 -10.68
CA LYS A 15 6.46 5.59 -11.37
C LYS A 15 5.66 6.88 -11.56
N GLY A 16 6.11 7.95 -10.92
CA GLY A 16 5.39 9.21 -10.91
C GLY A 16 4.31 9.20 -9.84
N GLU A 17 3.09 8.76 -10.17
CA GLU A 17 1.95 8.85 -9.26
C GLU A 17 0.94 7.73 -9.49
N CYS A 18 0.43 7.12 -8.42
CA CYS A 18 -0.62 6.12 -8.48
C CYS A 18 -1.59 6.26 -7.30
N SER A 19 -2.90 6.20 -7.58
CA SER A 19 -3.96 6.26 -6.57
C SER A 19 -4.51 4.86 -6.28
N PHE A 20 -4.79 4.61 -5.01
CA PHE A 20 -5.29 3.33 -4.52
C PHE A 20 -6.57 3.54 -3.71
N LYS A 21 -7.40 2.50 -3.66
CA LYS A 21 -8.60 2.44 -2.82
C LYS A 21 -8.51 1.25 -1.89
N ALA A 22 -9.05 1.37 -0.68
CA ALA A 22 -9.13 0.28 0.26
C ALA A 22 -10.16 -0.75 -0.21
N PHE A 23 -9.76 -2.04 -0.22
CA PHE A 23 -10.66 -3.17 -0.52
C PHE A 23 -10.81 -4.15 0.65
N ALA A 24 -10.06 -3.92 1.73
CA ALA A 24 -10.00 -4.72 2.95
C ALA A 24 -9.94 -3.81 4.19
N PRO A 25 -10.13 -4.33 5.42
CA PRO A 25 -10.12 -3.53 6.65
C PRO A 25 -8.76 -2.89 6.97
N TYR A 26 -7.67 -3.37 6.38
CA TYR A 26 -6.36 -2.72 6.47
C TYR A 26 -5.48 -3.17 5.30
N THR A 27 -4.46 -2.36 5.02
CA THR A 27 -3.38 -2.69 4.09
C THR A 27 -2.05 -2.51 4.79
N LEU A 28 -1.19 -3.52 4.73
CA LEU A 28 0.21 -3.44 5.13
C LEU A 28 1.03 -3.10 3.89
N MET A 29 2.01 -2.21 4.01
CA MET A 29 2.91 -1.89 2.92
C MET A 29 4.34 -1.69 3.41
N THR A 30 5.29 -2.23 2.65
CA THR A 30 6.73 -2.09 2.89
C THR A 30 7.42 -1.66 1.60
N VAL A 31 8.18 -0.58 1.67
CA VAL A 31 9.04 -0.10 0.56
C VAL A 31 10.27 -1.00 0.50
N ILE A 32 10.46 -1.67 -0.62
CA ILE A 32 11.61 -2.54 -0.85
C ILE A 32 12.67 -1.89 -1.74
N GLU A 33 12.32 -0.81 -2.45
CA GLU A 33 13.24 -0.06 -3.31
C GLU A 33 12.68 1.35 -3.59
N GLY A 34 13.59 2.30 -3.81
CA GLY A 34 13.25 3.64 -4.29
C GLY A 34 12.91 4.66 -3.20
N PHE A 35 12.34 5.77 -3.64
CA PHE A 35 11.97 6.91 -2.81
C PHE A 35 10.70 7.59 -3.31
N GLY A 36 9.82 7.97 -2.38
CA GLY A 36 8.57 8.64 -2.70
C GLY A 36 7.83 9.13 -1.47
N TYR A 37 6.53 9.36 -1.66
CA TYR A 37 5.63 9.87 -0.64
C TYR A 37 4.31 9.11 -0.66
N LEU A 38 3.82 8.76 0.53
CA LEU A 38 2.44 8.36 0.76
C LEU A 38 1.64 9.62 1.06
N VAL A 39 0.55 9.85 0.33
CA VAL A 39 -0.38 10.95 0.56
C VAL A 39 -1.70 10.39 1.07
N VAL A 40 -2.11 10.82 2.27
CA VAL A 40 -3.38 10.47 2.92
C VAL A 40 -3.97 11.74 3.52
N ASP A 41 -5.24 12.02 3.24
CA ASP A 41 -5.97 13.20 3.74
C ASP A 41 -5.19 14.53 3.55
N GLY A 42 -4.52 14.66 2.40
CA GLY A 42 -3.70 15.82 2.06
C GLY A 42 -2.37 15.95 2.83
N LYS A 43 -2.02 14.98 3.68
CA LYS A 43 -0.71 14.90 4.35
C LYS A 43 0.22 13.98 3.61
N GLU A 44 1.49 14.39 3.48
CA GLU A 44 2.53 13.60 2.86
C GLU A 44 3.45 12.96 3.92
N TYR A 45 3.75 11.68 3.73
CA TYR A 45 4.64 10.88 4.57
C TYR A 45 5.74 10.31 3.69
N GLU A 46 6.99 10.46 4.11
CA GLU A 46 8.14 9.98 3.34
C GLU A 46 8.17 8.44 3.27
N LEU A 47 8.43 7.93 2.08
CA LEU A 47 8.62 6.51 1.77
C LEU A 47 10.03 6.29 1.23
N ASN A 48 10.93 5.82 2.08
CA ASN A 48 12.26 5.34 1.71
C ASN A 48 12.35 3.82 1.89
N MET A 49 13.36 3.19 1.30
CA MET A 49 13.63 1.75 1.46
C MET A 49 13.62 1.35 2.95
N GLY A 50 12.92 0.27 3.26
CA GLY A 50 12.75 -0.26 4.61
C GLY A 50 11.57 0.34 5.37
N THR A 51 10.98 1.45 4.92
CA THR A 51 9.79 2.02 5.54
C THR A 51 8.62 1.05 5.41
N SER A 52 7.98 0.76 6.54
CA SER A 52 6.79 -0.07 6.63
C SER A 52 5.69 0.69 7.35
N CYS A 53 4.47 0.64 6.83
CA CYS A 53 3.32 1.26 7.47
C CYS A 53 2.04 0.43 7.31
N ILE A 54 1.06 0.76 8.14
CA ILE A 54 -0.27 0.16 8.15
C ILE A 54 -1.26 1.25 7.79
N LEU A 55 -2.06 1.01 6.75
CA LEU A 55 -3.21 1.82 6.39
C LEU A 55 -4.44 1.20 7.06
N PRO A 56 -5.00 1.83 8.11
CA PRO A 56 -6.14 1.27 8.84
C PRO A 56 -7.46 1.52 8.08
N ASN A 57 -8.53 0.85 8.52
CA ASN A 57 -9.84 0.88 7.85
C ASN A 57 -10.42 2.28 7.63
N GLN A 58 -10.04 3.29 8.43
CA GLN A 58 -10.49 4.67 8.24
C GLN A 58 -9.95 5.28 6.94
N VAL A 59 -8.78 4.85 6.46
CA VAL A 59 -8.18 5.33 5.22
C VAL A 59 -8.81 4.60 4.04
N LYS A 60 -9.67 5.28 3.29
CA LYS A 60 -10.41 4.70 2.16
C LYS A 60 -9.70 4.83 0.82
N GLU A 61 -8.85 5.84 0.72
CA GLU A 61 -8.05 6.11 -0.47
C GLU A 61 -6.73 6.77 -0.05
N TRP A 62 -5.72 6.52 -0.84
CA TRP A 62 -4.40 7.11 -0.68
C TRP A 62 -3.73 7.19 -2.03
N GLN A 63 -2.63 7.93 -2.07
CA GLN A 63 -1.82 8.08 -3.26
C GLN A 63 -0.37 7.84 -2.92
N ILE A 64 0.35 7.22 -3.86
CA ILE A 64 1.80 7.09 -3.79
C ILE A 64 2.39 7.94 -4.91
N LYS A 65 3.32 8.82 -4.56
CA LYS A 65 4.09 9.66 -5.49
C LYS A 65 5.56 9.25 -5.44
N GLY A 66 6.28 9.32 -6.56
CA GLY A 66 7.70 9.01 -6.67
C GLY A 66 7.99 7.79 -7.54
N ASP A 67 9.20 7.26 -7.41
CA ASP A 67 9.64 6.02 -8.07
C ASP A 67 9.97 5.01 -6.96
N VAL A 68 8.99 4.15 -6.66
CA VAL A 68 9.03 3.22 -5.52
C VAL A 68 8.52 1.85 -5.90
N ARG A 69 9.14 0.84 -5.30
CA ARG A 69 8.70 -0.54 -5.34
C ARG A 69 8.25 -0.96 -3.95
N ILE A 70 7.00 -1.41 -3.85
CA ILE A 70 6.34 -1.69 -2.58
C ILE A 70 5.77 -3.10 -2.61
N ILE A 71 5.96 -3.85 -1.54
CA ILE A 71 5.18 -5.06 -1.26
C ILE A 71 4.03 -4.66 -0.36
N ALA A 72 2.81 -4.95 -0.81
CA ALA A 72 1.59 -4.68 -0.06
C ALA A 72 0.83 -5.98 0.23
N SER A 73 0.16 -6.04 1.37
CA SER A 73 -0.73 -7.15 1.70
C SER A 73 -1.99 -6.70 2.41
N ASP A 74 -3.06 -7.46 2.20
CA ASP A 74 -4.34 -7.25 2.83
C ASP A 74 -4.98 -8.61 3.20
N THR A 75 -6.05 -8.58 3.99
CA THR A 75 -6.83 -9.79 4.28
C THR A 75 -7.60 -10.22 3.04
N ALA A 76 -7.54 -11.50 2.70
CA ALA A 76 -8.44 -12.05 1.70
C ALA A 76 -9.89 -11.88 2.18
N LYS A 77 -10.80 -11.44 1.28
CA LYS A 77 -12.24 -11.48 1.58
C LYS A 77 -12.65 -12.95 1.74
N ASN A 78 -12.64 -13.45 2.97
CA ASN A 78 -13.38 -14.65 3.31
C ASN A 78 -14.86 -14.27 3.32
N ASN A 79 -15.49 -14.38 2.15
CA ASN A 79 -16.94 -14.48 2.04
C ASN A 79 -17.34 -15.83 2.66
N LYS A 80 -17.57 -15.86 3.97
CA LYS A 80 -18.50 -16.81 4.57
C LYS A 80 -19.78 -16.08 4.88
#